data_AF-A0A3Q9FLI1-F1
#
_entry.id   AF-A0A3Q9FLI1-F1
#
_cell.length_a   1.000
_cell.length_b   1.000
_cell.length_c   1.000
_cell.angle_alpha   90.00
_cell.angle_beta   90.00
_cell.angle_gamma   90.00
#
_symmetry.space_group_name_H-M   'P 1'
#
loop_
_entity.id
_entity.type
_entity.pdbx_description
1 polymer ?
#
loop_
_entity_poly.entity_id
_entity_poly.type
_entity_poly.pdbx_seq_one_letter_code
_entity_poly.pdbx_strand_id
1 'polypeptide(L)'
;MSNFLRLYFFPYCVLSLFLLLSSCDKEESKINTCDEEIIKNKFEVYIEIVNDAVDNADCETIVASSDEMLEFLDVNYNCLIILLVLNEDGIDSEEEADQSIMEMRAAIEELKYFCEVGLPLQ
;
A
#
# COMPACT_ATOMS: atom_id res chain seq x y z
N MET A 1 -48.08 -11.24 -46.01
CA MET A 1 -48.58 -10.00 -45.36
C MET A 1 -48.65 -10.31 -43.87
N SER A 2 -47.67 -9.91 -43.06
CA SER A 2 -47.55 -8.59 -42.42
C SER A 2 -48.76 -8.37 -41.49
N ASN A 3 -48.68 -8.16 -40.18
CA ASN A 3 -47.57 -7.90 -39.27
C ASN A 3 -48.17 -7.74 -37.84
N PHE A 4 -47.31 -7.67 -36.82
CA PHE A 4 -47.48 -6.85 -35.60
C PHE A 4 -48.50 -7.27 -34.50
N LEU A 5 -48.03 -7.84 -33.39
CA LEU A 5 -47.70 -7.13 -32.13
C LEU A 5 -47.31 -8.15 -31.03
N ARG A 6 -46.04 -8.12 -30.58
CA ARG A 6 -45.60 -7.75 -29.21
C ARG A 6 -46.24 -8.54 -28.06
N LEU A 7 -45.42 -9.26 -27.28
CA LEU A 7 -44.81 -8.70 -26.06
C LEU A 7 -43.93 -9.75 -25.37
N TYR A 8 -42.63 -9.45 -25.37
CA TYR A 8 -41.63 -9.71 -24.34
C TYR A 8 -42.02 -10.59 -23.14
N PHE A 9 -41.43 -11.77 -23.06
CA PHE A 9 -41.26 -12.49 -21.80
C PHE A 9 -39.90 -13.24 -21.81
N PHE A 10 -39.11 -12.97 -20.78
CA PHE A 10 -37.81 -13.55 -20.40
C PHE A 10 -36.58 -13.13 -21.22
N PRO A 11 -35.73 -12.26 -20.64
CA PRO A 11 -34.73 -12.78 -19.69
C PRO A 11 -34.62 -11.91 -18.42
N TYR A 12 -35.46 -12.17 -17.42
CA TYR A 12 -35.43 -11.43 -16.14
C TYR A 12 -34.43 -11.98 -15.11
N CYS A 13 -33.60 -12.97 -15.44
CA CYS A 13 -32.56 -13.50 -14.53
C CYS A 13 -31.12 -13.16 -14.91
N VAL A 14 -30.87 -12.49 -16.04
CA VAL A 14 -29.51 -12.14 -16.47
C VAL A 14 -29.17 -10.66 -16.21
N LEU A 15 -30.17 -9.82 -15.91
CA LEU A 15 -29.96 -8.40 -15.59
C LEU A 15 -29.72 -8.10 -14.10
N SER A 16 -29.96 -9.05 -13.18
CA SER A 16 -29.67 -8.84 -11.76
C SER A 16 -28.21 -9.15 -11.39
N LEU A 17 -27.43 -9.82 -12.25
CA LEU A 17 -25.99 -10.01 -12.02
C LEU A 17 -25.15 -8.80 -12.48
N PHE A 18 -25.68 -7.98 -13.40
CA PHE A 18 -25.02 -6.74 -13.83
C PHE A 18 -25.25 -5.56 -12.86
N LEU A 19 -26.20 -5.67 -11.93
CA LEU A 19 -26.43 -4.67 -10.87
C LEU A 19 -25.62 -4.92 -9.59
N LEU A 20 -24.89 -6.03 -9.51
CA LEU A 20 -23.84 -6.22 -8.48
C LEU A 20 -22.48 -5.64 -8.91
N LEU A 21 -22.38 -5.13 -10.14
CA LEU A 21 -21.25 -4.31 -10.60
C LEU A 21 -21.46 -2.80 -10.35
N SER A 22 -22.62 -2.40 -9.83
CA SER A 22 -22.96 -0.98 -9.57
C SER A 22 -22.71 -0.52 -8.12
N SER A 23 -21.82 -1.20 -7.38
CA SER A 23 -21.20 -0.63 -6.17
C SER A 23 -19.67 -0.66 -6.25
N CYS A 24 -19.12 -0.62 -7.46
CA CYS A 24 -17.79 -0.07 -7.66
C CYS A 24 -17.89 1.47 -7.66
N ASP A 25 -18.46 2.02 -6.58
CA ASP A 25 -18.16 3.39 -6.13
C ASP A 25 -16.80 3.30 -5.42
N LYS A 26 -15.78 2.85 -6.15
CA LYS A 26 -14.44 3.31 -5.87
C LYS A 26 -14.41 4.64 -6.57
N GLU A 27 -14.47 5.70 -5.78
CA GLU A 27 -14.07 7.03 -6.22
C GLU A 27 -12.94 6.86 -7.22
N GLU A 28 -13.11 7.43 -8.41
CA GLU A 28 -12.04 7.68 -9.35
C GLU A 28 -11.13 8.74 -8.69
N SER A 29 -10.52 8.33 -7.56
CA SER A 29 -9.35 8.93 -6.98
C SER A 29 -8.39 8.97 -8.13
N LYS A 30 -8.09 10.19 -8.58
CA LYS A 30 -7.04 10.49 -9.55
C LYS A 30 -5.97 9.45 -9.37
N ILE A 31 -5.84 8.54 -10.33
CA ILE A 31 -4.75 7.56 -10.35
C ILE A 31 -3.52 8.44 -10.39
N ASN A 32 -2.97 8.73 -9.21
CA ASN A 32 -1.62 9.19 -9.05
C ASN A 32 -0.87 7.96 -9.54
N THR A 33 -0.44 8.01 -10.80
CA THR A 33 0.32 6.95 -11.44
C THR A 33 1.37 6.51 -10.43
N CYS A 34 1.17 5.31 -9.87
CA CYS A 34 2.11 4.65 -8.98
C CYS A 34 3.36 4.44 -9.82
N ASP A 35 4.32 5.37 -9.67
CA ASP A 35 5.61 5.28 -10.33
C ASP A 35 6.47 4.35 -9.48
N GLU A 36 6.34 3.06 -9.80
CA GLU A 36 6.95 1.94 -9.11
C GLU A 36 8.46 2.11 -8.92
N GLU A 37 9.14 2.63 -9.94
CA GLU A 37 10.59 2.87 -9.90
C GLU A 37 10.93 4.00 -8.94
N ILE A 38 10.19 5.11 -8.97
CA ILE A 38 10.42 6.24 -8.06
C ILE A 38 10.19 5.83 -6.60
N ILE A 39 9.11 5.09 -6.33
CA ILE A 39 8.73 4.69 -4.97
C ILE A 39 9.72 3.68 -4.42
N LYS A 40 10.12 2.69 -5.21
CA LYS A 40 11.17 1.74 -4.82
C LYS A 40 12.49 2.44 -4.54
N ASN A 41 12.97 3.28 -5.47
CA ASN A 41 14.23 4.00 -5.31
C ASN A 41 14.23 4.88 -4.07
N LYS A 42 13.12 5.57 -3.79
CA LYS A 42 13.01 6.43 -2.61
C LYS A 42 13.03 5.63 -1.31
N PHE A 43 12.37 4.47 -1.28
CA PHE A 43 12.39 3.57 -0.12
C PHE A 43 13.80 3.02 0.15
N GLU A 44 14.51 2.58 -0.89
CA GLU A 44 15.90 2.10 -0.78
C GLU A 44 16.85 3.17 -0.24
N VAL A 45 16.70 4.43 -0.69
CA VAL A 45 17.49 5.57 -0.17
C VAL A 45 17.27 5.77 1.32
N TYR A 46 16.02 5.68 1.80
CA TYR A 46 15.76 5.82 3.22
C TYR A 46 16.40 4.70 4.05
N ILE A 47 16.33 3.47 3.58
CA ILE A 47 17.00 2.33 4.23
C ILE A 47 18.51 2.55 4.30
N GLU A 48 19.13 3.04 3.22
CA GLU A 48 20.57 3.33 3.19
C GLU A 48 20.95 4.40 4.23
N ILE A 49 20.20 5.50 4.30
CA ILE A 49 20.43 6.59 5.27
C ILE A 49 20.29 6.07 6.70
N VAL A 50 19.23 5.29 6.98
CA VAL A 50 19.00 4.75 8.32
C VAL A 50 20.08 3.75 8.70
N ASN A 51 20.52 2.88 7.80
CA ASN A 51 21.59 1.93 8.08
C ASN A 51 22.92 2.63 8.38
N ASP A 52 23.30 3.64 7.59
CA ASP A 52 24.50 4.44 7.87
C ASP A 52 24.37 5.17 9.22
N ALA A 53 23.19 5.73 9.52
CA ALA A 53 22.95 6.38 10.80
C ALA A 53 23.01 5.41 11.99
N VAL A 54 22.52 4.17 11.83
CA VAL A 54 22.63 3.09 12.83
C VAL A 54 24.10 2.72 13.07
N ASP A 55 24.88 2.54 12.01
CA ASP A 55 26.30 2.20 12.10
C ASP A 55 27.12 3.31 12.80
N ASN A 56 26.69 4.56 12.66
CA ASN A 56 27.31 5.72 13.30
C ASN A 56 26.66 6.12 14.64
N ALA A 57 25.64 5.38 15.11
CA ALA A 57 24.85 5.71 16.29
C ALA A 57 24.29 7.15 16.29
N ASP A 58 23.94 7.67 15.11
CA ASP A 58 23.35 8.99 14.92
C ASP A 58 21.83 8.96 15.13
N CYS A 59 21.44 9.05 16.39
CA CYS A 59 20.03 9.05 16.79
C CYS A 59 19.22 10.21 16.20
N GLU A 60 19.83 11.37 15.91
CA GLU A 60 19.11 12.51 15.33
C GLU A 60 18.67 12.18 13.90
N THR A 61 19.59 11.63 13.11
CA THR A 61 19.32 11.20 11.72
C THR A 61 18.36 10.02 11.69
N ILE A 62 18.49 9.06 12.61
CA ILE A 62 17.55 7.93 12.72
C ILE A 62 16.13 8.43 12.97
N VAL A 63 15.92 9.31 13.95
CA VAL A 63 14.59 9.83 14.28
C VAL A 63 14.00 10.61 13.10
N ALA A 64 14.78 11.54 12.53
CA ALA A 64 14.32 12.36 11.41
C ALA A 64 13.97 11.51 10.17
N SER A 65 14.83 10.56 9.82
CA SER A 65 14.61 9.70 8.65
C SER A 65 13.47 8.70 8.89
N SER A 66 13.31 8.20 10.12
CA SER A 66 12.19 7.35 10.49
C SER A 66 10.85 8.07 10.35
N ASP A 67 10.76 9.34 10.73
CA ASP A 67 9.54 10.15 10.54
C ASP A 67 9.19 10.31 9.06
N GLU A 68 10.19 10.61 8.23
CA GLU A 68 9.98 10.69 6.77
C GLU A 68 9.58 9.34 6.15
N MET A 69 10.15 8.23 6.63
CA MET A 69 9.78 6.89 6.18
C MET A 69 8.35 6.53 6.55
N LEU A 70 7.91 6.83 7.78
CA LEU A 70 6.55 6.56 8.22
C LEU A 70 5.52 7.36 7.40
N GLU A 71 5.79 8.66 7.17
CA GLU A 71 4.96 9.48 6.27
C GLU A 71 4.96 8.93 4.85
N PHE A 72 6.12 8.49 4.35
CA PHE A 72 6.23 7.88 3.03
C PHE A 72 5.39 6.60 2.91
N LEU A 73 5.42 5.73 3.93
CA LEU A 73 4.58 4.52 3.98
C LEU A 73 3.09 4.88 3.96
N ASP A 74 2.66 5.88 4.73
CA ASP A 74 1.27 6.33 4.76
C ASP A 74 0.80 6.89 3.41
N VAL A 75 1.59 7.78 2.81
CA VAL A 75 1.23 8.44 1.54
C VAL A 75 1.20 7.47 0.37
N ASN A 76 2.09 6.47 0.38
CA ASN A 76 2.27 5.54 -0.74
C ASN A 76 1.70 4.14 -0.48
N TYR A 77 0.96 3.95 0.63
CA TYR A 77 0.46 2.65 1.10
C TYR A 77 -0.15 1.78 0.01
N ASN A 78 -1.10 2.33 -0.77
CA ASN A 78 -1.77 1.57 -1.85
C ASN A 78 -0.81 1.17 -2.98
N CYS A 79 0.19 2.00 -3.28
CA CYS A 79 1.18 1.69 -4.31
C CYS A 79 2.18 0.64 -3.81
N LEU A 80 2.54 0.69 -2.52
CA LEU A 80 3.39 -0.32 -1.89
C LEU A 80 2.72 -1.69 -1.87
N ILE A 81 1.41 -1.77 -1.61
CA ILE A 81 0.65 -3.02 -1.72
C ILE A 81 0.77 -3.59 -3.14
N ILE A 82 0.51 -2.78 -4.17
CA ILE A 82 0.59 -3.20 -5.58
C ILE A 82 2.02 -3.69 -5.90
N LEU A 83 3.02 -2.92 -5.49
CA LEU A 83 4.43 -3.24 -5.70
C LEU A 83 4.82 -4.59 -5.07
N LEU A 84 4.44 -4.81 -3.81
CA LEU A 84 4.75 -6.03 -3.06
C LEU A 84 4.09 -7.25 -3.71
N VAL A 85 2.80 -7.17 -4.05
CA VAL A 85 2.09 -8.29 -4.71
C VAL A 85 2.64 -8.59 -6.10
N LEU A 86 3.13 -7.58 -6.84
CA LEU A 86 3.62 -7.78 -8.21
C LEU A 86 5.09 -8.21 -8.30
N ASN A 87 5.92 -7.82 -7.34
CA ASN A 87 7.38 -7.92 -7.47
C ASN A 87 8.06 -8.75 -6.37
N GLU A 88 7.42 -9.00 -5.23
CA GLU A 88 8.06 -9.69 -4.11
C GLU A 88 7.73 -11.18 -4.11
N ASP A 89 8.78 -12.01 -4.11
CA ASP A 89 8.63 -13.46 -4.04
C ASP A 89 8.05 -13.84 -2.66
N GLY A 90 6.86 -14.45 -2.64
CA GLY A 90 6.19 -14.91 -1.43
C GLY A 90 5.11 -13.99 -0.88
N ILE A 91 4.76 -12.92 -1.59
CA ILE A 91 3.57 -12.09 -1.33
C ILE A 91 2.59 -12.28 -2.49
N ASP A 92 1.58 -13.13 -2.29
CA ASP A 92 0.61 -13.50 -3.34
C ASP A 92 -0.74 -12.77 -3.17
N SER A 93 -0.91 -12.00 -2.09
CA SER A 93 -2.17 -11.35 -1.74
C SER A 93 -2.01 -9.95 -1.14
N GLU A 94 -3.06 -9.15 -1.26
CA GLU A 94 -3.15 -7.83 -0.63
C GLU A 94 -3.04 -7.91 0.90
N GLU A 95 -3.55 -8.98 1.52
CA GLU A 95 -3.48 -9.20 2.96
C GLU A 95 -2.04 -9.45 3.44
N GLU A 96 -1.27 -10.24 2.70
CA GLU A 96 0.16 -10.46 2.99
C GLU A 96 1.01 -9.20 2.76
N ALA A 97 0.67 -8.42 1.73
CA ALA A 97 1.32 -7.14 1.47
C ALA A 97 1.03 -6.12 2.57
N ASP A 98 -0.21 -6.02 3.03
CA ASP A 98 -0.60 -5.18 4.17
C ASP A 98 0.18 -5.59 5.42
N GLN A 99 0.20 -6.88 5.74
CA GLN A 99 0.94 -7.38 6.90
C GLN A 99 2.44 -7.02 6.81
N SER A 100 3.04 -7.15 5.63
CA SER A 100 4.45 -6.77 5.41
C SER A 100 4.69 -5.28 5.66
N ILE A 101 3.77 -4.41 5.22
CA ILE A 101 3.86 -2.96 5.48
C ILE A 101 3.70 -2.65 6.97
N MET A 102 2.81 -3.34 7.68
CA MET A 102 2.65 -3.21 9.12
C MET A 102 3.92 -3.63 9.88
N GLU A 103 4.56 -4.73 9.47
CA GLU A 103 5.83 -5.18 10.06
C GLU A 103 6.95 -4.17 9.83
N MET A 104 7.05 -3.60 8.61
CA MET A 104 8.01 -2.52 8.32
C MET A 104 7.76 -1.29 9.19
N ARG A 105 6.50 -0.86 9.34
CA ARG A 105 6.14 0.25 10.24
C ARG A 105 6.58 -0.01 11.66
N ALA A 106 6.26 -1.18 12.20
CA ALA A 106 6.61 -1.55 13.57
C ALA A 106 8.12 -1.51 13.81
N ALA A 107 8.91 -2.00 12.85
CA ALA A 107 10.37 -1.96 12.93
C ALA A 107 10.93 -0.52 12.94
N ILE A 108 10.38 0.37 12.09
CA ILE A 108 10.78 1.79 12.05
C ILE A 108 10.42 2.49 13.36
N GLU A 109 9.21 2.27 13.87
CA GLU A 109 8.74 2.83 15.14
C GLU A 109 9.58 2.34 16.33
N GLU A 110 9.93 1.05 16.36
CA GLU A 110 10.79 0.48 17.39
C GLU A 110 12.20 1.09 17.36
N LEU A 111 12.80 1.20 16.17
CA LEU A 111 14.12 1.81 16.01
C LEU A 111 14.12 3.28 16.45
N LYS A 112 13.11 4.04 16.03
CA LYS A 112 12.91 5.44 16.46
C LYS A 112 12.77 5.51 17.98
N TYR A 113 11.93 4.66 18.57
CA TYR A 113 11.70 4.63 20.02
C TYR A 113 13.00 4.38 20.80
N PHE A 114 13.85 3.46 20.35
CA PHE A 114 15.15 3.22 20.98
C PHE A 114 16.05 4.45 20.97
N CYS A 115 15.98 5.29 19.94
CA CYS A 115 16.74 6.52 19.85
C CYS A 115 16.17 7.64 20.73
N GLU A 116 14.84 7.75 20.83
CA GLU A 116 14.17 8.80 21.61
C GLU A 116 14.21 8.56 23.12
N VAL A 117 13.99 7.31 23.54
CA VAL A 117 13.82 6.95 24.96
C VAL A 117 15.06 6.27 25.54
N GLY A 118 15.98 5.82 24.67
CA GLY A 118 17.02 4.86 25.03
C GLY A 118 16.44 3.45 25.15
N LEU A 119 17.31 2.43 25.13
CA LEU A 119 16.91 1.04 25.38
C LEU A 119 16.05 0.99 26.66
N PRO A 120 14.83 0.42 26.65
CA PRO A 120 14.16 0.04 27.87
C PRO A 120 15.08 -0.97 28.55
N LEU A 121 15.78 -0.51 29.58
CA LEU A 121 16.68 -1.32 30.39
C LEU A 121 15.91 -2.58 30.79
N GLN A 122 16.44 -3.74 30.39
CA GLN A 122 16.12 -5.04 30.98
C GLN A 122 16.21 -4.98 32.51
#